data_AF-U9U909-F1
#
_entry.id   AF-U9U909-F1
#
_cell.length_a   1.000
_cell.length_b   1.000
_cell.length_c   1.000
_cell.angle_alpha   90.00
_cell.angle_beta   90.00
_cell.angle_gamma   90.00
#
_symmetry.space_group_name_H-M   'P 1'
#
loop_
_entity.id
_entity.type
_entity.pdbx_description
1 polymer ?
#
loop_
_entity_poly.entity_id
_entity_poly.type
_entity_poly.pdbx_seq_one_letter_code
_entity_poly.pdbx_strand_id
1 'polypeptide(L)'
;IVHYDGAPEDSAPKDVPWKDFLEECIDLKHETLQPLCEENLPKATKKMELTIAFHNDSSGVVRAFLNESSYVPDIKFPTLSRIFAGKANNLPRDRNAYIFDTPGEVVDITFITKDNYHGYF
;
A
#
# COMPACT_ATOMS: atom_id res chain seq x y z
N ILE A 1 -10.63 14.72 22.93
CA ILE A 1 -11.63 15.77 23.24
C ILE A 1 -10.96 17.09 22.97
N VAL A 2 -11.51 17.93 22.09
CA VAL A 2 -11.05 19.33 21.98
C VAL A 2 -11.66 20.08 23.16
N HIS A 3 -10.83 20.65 24.02
CA HIS A 3 -11.26 21.38 25.22
C HIS A 3 -10.76 22.82 25.11
N TYR A 4 -11.69 23.78 25.06
CA TYR A 4 -11.38 25.20 24.93
C TYR A 4 -11.14 25.82 26.30
N ASP A 5 -10.29 26.85 26.35
CA ASP A 5 -10.12 27.65 27.56
C ASP A 5 -11.45 28.30 27.99
N GLY A 6 -11.76 28.23 29.28
CA GLY A 6 -13.04 28.66 29.86
C GLY A 6 -14.20 27.66 29.74
N ALA A 7 -14.00 26.48 29.14
CA ALA A 7 -15.00 25.42 29.17
C ALA A 7 -15.08 24.74 30.56
N PRO A 8 -16.25 24.23 31.00
CA PRO A 8 -16.35 23.54 32.28
C PRO A 8 -15.48 22.28 32.32
N GLU A 9 -14.72 22.13 33.40
CA GLU A 9 -13.94 20.93 33.68
C GLU A 9 -14.84 19.68 33.71
N ASP A 10 -14.28 18.55 33.27
CA ASP A 10 -14.95 17.25 33.20
C ASP A 10 -16.26 17.21 32.38
N SER A 11 -16.44 18.15 31.45
CA SER A 11 -17.61 18.16 30.55
C SER A 11 -17.37 17.38 29.26
N ALA A 12 -18.31 16.50 28.90
CA ALA A 12 -18.32 15.79 27.63
C ALA A 12 -18.86 16.68 26.49
N PRO A 13 -18.33 16.57 25.25
CA PRO A 13 -18.91 17.25 24.10
C PRO A 13 -20.36 16.83 23.87
N LYS A 14 -21.23 17.78 23.55
CA LYS A 14 -22.67 17.54 23.31
C LYS A 14 -23.08 17.76 21.85
N ASP A 15 -22.19 18.34 21.05
CA ASP A 15 -22.47 18.66 19.65
C ASP A 15 -22.56 17.38 18.81
N VAL A 16 -23.41 17.45 17.79
CA VAL A 16 -23.62 16.37 16.83
C VAL A 16 -22.45 16.38 15.84
N PRO A 17 -21.81 15.22 15.57
CA PRO A 17 -20.73 15.16 14.59
C PRO A 17 -21.28 15.56 13.21
N TRP A 18 -20.42 16.23 12.43
CA TRP A 18 -20.72 16.50 11.04
C TRP A 18 -20.89 15.18 10.28
N LYS A 19 -21.92 15.08 9.43
CA LYS A 19 -22.25 13.85 8.68
C LYS A 19 -21.37 13.68 7.44
N ASP A 20 -20.05 13.71 7.61
CA ASP A 20 -19.10 13.34 6.56
C ASP A 20 -18.84 11.83 6.58
N PHE A 21 -19.90 11.02 6.70
CA PHE A 21 -19.75 9.58 6.57
C PHE A 21 -19.38 9.29 5.11
N LEU A 22 -18.09 9.22 4.85
CA LEU A 22 -17.57 8.45 3.73
C LEU A 22 -17.97 7.00 4.05
N GLU A 23 -19.02 6.51 3.40
CA GLU A 23 -19.51 5.13 3.54
C GLU A 23 -18.45 4.10 3.12
N GLU A 24 -17.41 4.57 2.43
CA GLU A 24 -16.34 3.77 1.86
C GLU A 24 -14.98 4.27 2.37
N CYS A 25 -14.03 3.35 2.54
CA CYS A 25 -12.63 3.66 2.78
C CYS A 25 -12.03 4.32 1.52
N ILE A 26 -12.19 5.63 1.40
CA ILE A 26 -11.65 6.43 0.28
C ILE A 26 -10.64 7.45 0.76
N ASP A 27 -9.59 7.65 -0.02
CA ASP A 27 -8.69 8.79 0.15
C ASP A 27 -9.36 10.09 -0.27
N LEU A 28 -8.77 11.22 0.13
CA LEU A 28 -9.16 12.52 -0.41
C LEU A 28 -8.97 12.52 -1.92
N LYS A 29 -9.90 13.17 -2.64
CA LYS A 29 -9.82 13.31 -4.09
C LYS A 29 -8.49 13.94 -4.48
N HIS A 30 -7.77 13.35 -5.42
CA HIS A 30 -6.42 13.79 -5.78
C HIS A 30 -6.35 15.27 -6.16
N GLU A 31 -7.39 15.82 -6.80
CA GLU A 31 -7.45 17.25 -7.16
C GLU A 31 -7.48 18.22 -5.96
N THR A 32 -7.80 17.74 -4.75
CA THR A 32 -7.76 18.54 -3.51
C THR A 32 -6.41 18.48 -2.81
N LEU A 33 -5.52 17.58 -3.24
CA LEU A 33 -4.17 17.40 -2.71
C LEU A 33 -3.15 17.90 -3.72
N GLN A 34 -2.54 19.04 -3.44
CA GLN A 34 -1.46 19.60 -4.25
C GLN A 34 -0.18 19.65 -3.42
N PRO A 35 0.95 19.14 -3.94
CA PRO A 35 2.25 19.37 -3.33
C PRO A 35 2.51 20.87 -3.17
N LEU A 36 3.19 21.27 -2.08
CA LEU A 36 3.57 22.67 -1.88
C LEU A 36 4.49 23.18 -3.00
N CYS A 37 5.37 22.31 -3.49
CA CYS A 37 6.25 22.58 -4.62
C CYS A 37 5.77 21.77 -5.83
N GLU A 38 5.66 22.41 -6.99
CA GLU A 38 5.23 21.75 -8.22
C GLU A 38 6.23 20.65 -8.65
N GLU A 39 5.69 19.47 -8.95
CA GLU A 39 6.45 18.35 -9.50
C GLU A 39 5.85 17.96 -10.85
N ASN A 40 6.71 17.86 -11.88
CA ASN A 40 6.29 17.39 -13.19
C ASN A 40 6.32 15.86 -13.20
N LEU A 41 5.17 15.25 -13.52
CA LEU A 41 5.07 13.81 -13.71
C LEU A 41 6.01 13.35 -14.84
N PRO A 42 7.04 12.54 -14.53
CA PRO A 42 7.94 12.04 -15.55
C PRO A 42 7.23 10.98 -16.41
N LYS A 43 7.64 10.86 -17.68
CA LYS A 43 7.08 9.83 -18.57
C LYS A 43 7.56 8.45 -18.14
N ALA A 44 6.62 7.54 -17.89
CA ALA A 44 6.93 6.15 -17.59
C ALA A 44 7.77 5.50 -18.68
N THR A 45 8.91 4.91 -18.30
CA THR A 45 9.77 4.09 -19.17
C THR A 45 9.45 2.61 -19.03
N LYS A 46 8.79 2.22 -17.94
CA LYS A 46 8.36 0.86 -17.66
C LYS A 46 6.98 0.90 -17.02
N LYS A 47 6.10 -0.01 -17.44
CA LYS A 47 4.79 -0.21 -16.84
C LYS A 47 4.70 -1.61 -16.28
N MET A 48 4.10 -1.75 -15.11
CA MET A 48 3.86 -3.05 -14.50
C MET A 48 2.48 -3.10 -13.88
N GLU A 49 1.83 -4.26 -14.03
CA GLU A 49 0.53 -4.53 -13.43
C GLU A 49 0.69 -5.60 -12.35
N LEU A 50 0.15 -5.30 -11.17
CA LEU A 50 0.16 -6.16 -10.01
C LEU A 50 -1.27 -6.51 -9.64
N THR A 51 -1.63 -7.78 -9.83
CA THR A 51 -2.93 -8.28 -9.42
C THR A 51 -2.92 -8.61 -7.93
N ILE A 52 -3.89 -8.08 -7.19
CA ILE A 52 -4.17 -8.40 -5.80
C ILE A 52 -5.33 -9.40 -5.74
N ALA A 53 -5.16 -10.46 -4.95
CA ALA A 53 -6.21 -11.43 -4.63
C ALA A 53 -6.10 -11.92 -3.18
N PHE A 54 -7.23 -12.31 -2.60
CA PHE A 54 -7.36 -12.88 -1.27
C PHE A 54 -8.01 -14.25 -1.37
N HIS A 55 -7.26 -15.30 -1.06
CA HIS A 55 -7.78 -16.66 -1.05
C HIS A 55 -6.99 -17.55 -0.08
N ASN A 56 -7.42 -18.80 0.08
CA ASN A 56 -6.73 -19.74 0.94
C ASN A 56 -5.38 -20.16 0.32
N ASP A 57 -4.38 -20.34 1.18
CA ASP A 57 -3.16 -21.06 0.87
C ASP A 57 -3.36 -22.60 0.96
N SER A 58 -2.28 -23.36 0.74
CA SER A 58 -2.30 -24.82 0.85
C SER A 58 -2.62 -25.35 2.25
N SER A 59 -2.54 -24.50 3.28
CA SER A 59 -2.87 -24.83 4.66
C SER A 59 -4.29 -24.39 5.04
N GLY A 60 -5.07 -23.87 4.08
CA GLY A 60 -6.43 -23.38 4.32
C GLY A 60 -6.50 -22.02 4.99
N VAL A 61 -5.39 -21.28 5.09
CA VAL A 61 -5.34 -19.96 5.70
C VAL A 61 -5.52 -18.90 4.61
N VAL A 62 -6.47 -17.97 4.81
CA VAL A 62 -6.65 -16.82 3.91
C VAL A 62 -5.40 -15.94 3.94
N ARG A 63 -4.85 -15.66 2.76
CA ARG A 63 -3.72 -14.73 2.58
C ARG A 63 -3.99 -13.77 1.44
N ALA A 64 -3.28 -12.65 1.46
CA ALA A 64 -3.15 -11.76 0.31
C ALA A 64 -2.08 -12.30 -0.65
N PHE A 65 -2.35 -12.19 -1.94
CA PHE A 65 -1.49 -12.59 -3.03
C PHE A 65 -1.27 -11.41 -3.98
N LEU A 66 -0.01 -11.21 -4.37
CA LEU A 66 0.37 -10.34 -5.47
C LEU A 66 0.81 -11.24 -6.64
N ASN A 67 0.12 -11.17 -7.77
CA ASN A 67 0.36 -12.05 -8.92
C ASN A 67 0.45 -13.54 -8.52
N GLU A 68 -0.55 -14.01 -7.76
CA GLU A 68 -0.67 -15.39 -7.25
C GLU A 68 0.50 -15.83 -6.34
N SER A 69 1.23 -14.86 -5.77
CA SER A 69 2.34 -15.10 -4.84
C SER A 69 2.14 -14.32 -3.54
N SER A 70 2.08 -15.04 -2.41
CA SER A 70 2.06 -14.41 -1.08
C SER A 70 3.48 -14.21 -0.59
N TYR A 71 3.77 -13.05 0.01
CA TYR A 71 5.10 -12.74 0.49
C TYR A 71 5.48 -13.62 1.68
N VAL A 72 6.62 -14.28 1.56
CA VAL A 72 7.32 -14.97 2.63
C VAL A 72 8.65 -14.24 2.82
N PRO A 73 9.07 -13.86 4.04
CA PRO A 73 10.40 -13.33 4.30
C PRO A 73 11.44 -14.44 4.52
N ASP A 74 12.68 -14.21 4.09
CA ASP A 74 13.83 -15.05 4.47
C ASP A 74 14.53 -14.41 5.67
N ILE A 75 14.15 -14.85 6.86
CA ILE A 75 14.64 -14.29 8.12
C ILE A 75 16.14 -14.60 8.33
N LYS A 76 16.64 -15.68 7.73
CA LYS A 76 18.03 -16.13 7.90
C LYS A 76 18.97 -15.49 6.88
N PHE A 77 18.47 -15.19 5.68
CA PHE A 77 19.26 -14.57 4.64
C PHE A 77 18.47 -13.48 3.90
N PRO A 78 18.30 -12.29 4.54
CA PRO A 78 17.53 -11.18 3.99
C PRO A 78 18.05 -10.69 2.64
N THR A 79 17.18 -9.97 1.91
CA THR A 79 17.49 -9.47 0.56
C THR A 79 18.78 -8.66 0.50
N LEU A 80 19.03 -7.78 1.48
CA LEU A 80 20.25 -6.97 1.52
C LEU A 80 21.51 -7.83 1.65
N SER A 81 21.50 -8.85 2.52
CA SER A 81 22.61 -9.80 2.68
C SER A 81 22.84 -10.62 1.41
N ARG A 82 21.77 -11.01 0.70
CA ARG A 82 21.84 -11.68 -0.60
C ARG A 82 22.52 -10.81 -1.66
N ILE A 83 22.18 -9.52 -1.70
CA ILE A 83 22.79 -8.56 -2.63
C ILE A 83 24.29 -8.44 -2.35
N PHE A 84 24.69 -8.21 -1.10
CA PHE A 84 26.10 -8.13 -0.72
C PHE A 84 26.90 -9.41 -1.01
N ALA A 85 26.23 -10.57 -0.96
CA ALA A 85 26.83 -11.85 -1.32
C ALA A 85 26.85 -12.15 -2.84
N GLY A 86 26.43 -11.19 -3.69
CA GLY A 86 26.35 -11.37 -5.15
C GLY A 86 25.24 -12.32 -5.61
N LYS A 87 24.19 -12.52 -4.80
CA LYS A 87 23.09 -13.47 -5.04
C LYS A 87 21.75 -12.77 -5.33
N ALA A 88 21.80 -11.64 -6.04
CA ALA A 88 20.60 -10.82 -6.34
C ALA A 88 19.73 -11.41 -7.48
N ASN A 89 20.30 -12.18 -8.39
CA ASN A 89 19.66 -12.50 -9.68
C ASN A 89 18.74 -13.74 -9.67
N ASN A 90 18.46 -14.33 -8.51
CA ASN A 90 17.61 -15.51 -8.40
C ASN A 90 16.89 -15.54 -7.05
N LEU A 91 16.10 -14.49 -6.80
CA LEU A 91 15.25 -14.44 -5.61
C LEU A 91 14.07 -15.40 -5.82
N PRO A 92 13.73 -16.22 -4.80
CA PRO A 92 12.54 -17.05 -4.86
C PRO A 92 11.27 -16.21 -5.15
N ARG A 93 10.30 -16.80 -5.85
CA ARG A 93 9.05 -16.10 -6.24
C ARG A 93 8.31 -15.51 -5.04
N ASP A 94 8.31 -16.23 -3.92
CA ASP A 94 7.69 -15.81 -2.66
C ASP A 94 8.35 -14.59 -1.99
N ARG A 95 9.47 -14.09 -2.53
CA ARG A 95 10.06 -12.81 -2.11
C ARG A 95 9.37 -11.61 -2.74
N ASN A 96 8.49 -11.82 -3.73
CA ASN A 96 7.79 -10.76 -4.47
C ASN A 96 8.71 -9.62 -4.90
N ALA A 97 9.92 -9.96 -5.35
CA ALA A 97 10.96 -9.00 -5.67
C ALA A 97 10.96 -8.65 -7.16
N TYR A 98 11.11 -7.36 -7.46
CA TYR A 98 11.26 -6.81 -8.80
C TYR A 98 12.59 -6.07 -8.86
N ILE A 99 13.36 -6.28 -9.93
CA ILE A 99 14.67 -5.65 -10.11
C ILE A 99 14.50 -4.50 -11.11
N PHE A 100 15.00 -3.35 -10.69
CA PHE A 100 15.07 -2.08 -11.42
C PHE A 100 16.54 -1.66 -11.39
N ASP A 101 17.27 -1.93 -12.47
CA ASP A 101 18.72 -1.75 -12.59
C ASP A 101 19.11 -0.71 -13.65
N THR A 102 18.14 0.03 -14.19
CA THR A 102 18.37 1.04 -15.22
C THR A 102 18.35 2.45 -14.60
N PRO A 103 19.47 3.18 -14.57
CA PRO A 103 19.51 4.54 -14.05
C PRO A 103 18.52 5.46 -14.78
N GLY A 104 17.71 6.18 -14.00
CA GLY A 104 16.69 7.09 -14.54
C GLY A 104 15.43 6.41 -15.06
N GLU A 105 15.24 5.10 -14.81
CA GLU A 105 13.97 4.45 -15.15
C GLU A 105 12.82 5.00 -14.31
N VAL A 106 11.68 5.19 -14.96
CA VAL A 106 10.43 5.64 -14.36
C VAL A 106 9.44 4.49 -14.47
N VAL A 107 9.04 3.96 -13.31
CA VAL A 107 8.17 2.79 -13.23
C VAL A 107 6.77 3.24 -12.84
N ASP A 108 5.81 2.94 -13.70
CA ASP A 108 4.38 3.10 -13.44
C ASP A 108 3.81 1.75 -13.00
N ILE A 109 3.25 1.71 -11.80
CA ILE A 109 2.77 0.49 -11.13
C ILE A 109 1.26 0.58 -10.98
N THR A 110 0.54 -0.26 -11.71
CA THR A 110 -0.91 -0.38 -11.59
C THR A 110 -1.26 -1.56 -10.71
N PHE A 111 -2.07 -1.33 -9.68
CA PHE A 111 -2.65 -2.40 -8.87
C PHE A 111 -4.06 -2.72 -9.35
N ILE A 112 -4.35 -4.02 -9.54
CA ILE A 112 -5.65 -4.50 -9.99
C ILE A 112 -6.18 -5.46 -8.94
N THR A 113 -7.28 -5.10 -8.27
CA THR A 113 -7.97 -6.06 -7.38
C THR A 113 -8.86 -6.98 -8.20
N LYS A 114 -8.73 -8.30 -7.99
CA LYS A 114 -9.67 -9.30 -8.54
C LYS A 114 -10.83 -9.60 -7.62
N ASP A 115 -10.73 -9.14 -6.38
CA ASP A 115 -11.77 -9.37 -5.38
C ASP A 115 -12.79 -8.25 -5.44
N ASN A 116 -14.04 -8.63 -5.67
CA ASN A 116 -15.21 -7.77 -5.57
C ASN A 116 -15.60 -7.51 -4.10
N TYR A 117 -14.62 -7.38 -3.21
CA TYR A 117 -14.88 -7.10 -1.80
C TYR A 117 -15.14 -5.60 -1.63
N HIS A 118 -16.43 -5.26 -1.59
CA HIS A 118 -16.89 -4.01 -0.99
C HIS A 118 -16.47 -4.01 0.48
N GLY A 119 -15.62 -3.05 0.85
CA GLY A 119 -14.96 -2.97 2.14
C GLY A 119 -15.93 -3.03 3.32
N TYR A 120 -15.67 -3.94 4.24
CA TYR A 120 -16.10 -3.82 5.63
C TYR A 120 -14.88 -4.14 6.50
N PHE A 121 -14.14 -3.09 6.84
CA PHE A 121 -13.26 -3.02 8.00
C PHE A 121 -13.63 -1.79 8.79
#